data_AF-A0A8B7PE42-F1
#
_entry.id   AF-A0A8B7PE42-F1
#
_cell.length_a   1.000
_cell.length_b   1.000
_cell.length_c   1.000
_cell.angle_alpha   90.00
_cell.angle_beta   90.00
_cell.angle_gamma   90.00
#
_symmetry.space_group_name_H-M   'P 1'
#
loop_
_entity.id
_entity.type
_entity.pdbx_description
1 polymer ?
#
loop_
_entity_poly.entity_id
_entity_poly.type
_entity_poly.pdbx_seq_one_letter_code
_entity_poly.pdbx_strand_id
1 'polypeptide(L)'
;MTIMRNVMLLFTVTMLFVSDTSAQLSENGDCPDYVASSLFTPLVMLDLINVGEMKLAMSLGSSVDRTHSCQALTFVDGKNYRYTYNDRNGAKRAINGSYQASFPSFISTSHLKLVGGYRNVMGADSSGTSRLVPLAYSPGIIIFVSCSETLWFHNQQFYLLVDSKILLRPEDLDEIEKTLKSVGIIPASLTLDRPDQSCREPDPDVEQEA
;
A
#
# COMPACT_ATOMS: atom_id res chain seq x y z
N MET A 1 68.13 15.12 24.75
CA MET A 1 68.25 14.61 23.37
C MET A 1 67.15 13.58 23.16
N THR A 2 65.90 14.07 23.11
CA THR A 2 65.03 14.15 21.92
C THR A 2 64.49 12.77 21.53
N ILE A 3 63.55 12.24 22.33
CA ILE A 3 62.08 12.41 22.27
C ILE A 3 61.43 11.47 21.25
N MET A 4 60.58 10.61 21.83
CA MET A 4 59.61 9.66 21.31
C MET A 4 59.03 10.00 19.93
N ARG A 5 58.97 8.99 19.05
CA ARG A 5 58.01 8.93 17.94
C ARG A 5 56.94 7.90 18.25
N ASN A 6 55.93 8.34 19.01
CA ASN A 6 54.57 7.82 18.90
C ASN A 6 53.97 8.42 17.63
N VAL A 7 53.60 7.60 16.65
CA VAL A 7 52.68 8.03 15.58
C VAL A 7 51.64 6.95 15.38
N MET A 8 50.61 7.06 16.22
CA MET A 8 49.20 7.13 15.84
C MET A 8 48.74 6.16 14.73
N LEU A 9 48.13 5.06 15.19
CA LEU A 9 47.05 4.37 14.48
C LEU A 9 46.05 5.41 13.93
N LEU A 10 45.73 5.35 12.64
CA LEU A 10 44.41 5.78 12.17
C LEU A 10 43.83 4.67 11.27
N PHE A 11 43.05 3.81 11.93
CA PHE A 11 42.04 2.98 11.29
C PHE A 11 41.14 3.89 10.43
N THR A 12 41.26 3.79 9.12
CA THR A 12 40.18 4.29 8.24
C THR A 12 39.45 3.07 7.73
N VAL A 13 38.58 2.56 8.59
CA VAL A 13 37.47 1.68 8.19
C VAL A 13 36.55 2.59 7.39
N THR A 14 36.73 2.62 6.07
CA THR A 14 35.66 3.08 5.19
C THR A 14 34.55 2.03 5.31
N MET A 15 33.68 2.24 6.31
CA MET A 15 32.31 1.77 6.27
C MET A 15 31.74 2.27 4.95
N LEU A 16 31.77 1.40 3.94
CA LEU A 16 30.68 1.34 2.99
C LEU A 16 29.45 1.06 3.84
N PHE A 17 28.82 2.13 4.31
CA PHE A 17 27.39 2.16 4.49
C PHE A 17 26.82 1.85 3.11
N VAL A 18 26.78 0.56 2.76
CA VAL A 18 25.64 0.05 2.01
C VAL A 18 24.51 0.37 2.96
N SER A 19 23.92 1.54 2.74
CA SER A 19 22.62 1.82 3.28
C SER A 19 21.81 0.65 2.76
N ASP A 20 21.35 -0.23 3.64
CA ASP A 20 20.21 -1.08 3.35
C ASP A 20 19.04 -0.11 3.14
N THR A 21 19.06 0.60 2.01
CA THR A 21 17.85 0.97 1.33
C THR A 21 17.17 -0.36 1.13
N SER A 22 16.16 -0.63 1.95
CA SER A 22 15.14 -1.63 1.69
C SER A 22 14.55 -1.25 0.34
N ALA A 23 15.27 -1.65 -0.71
CA ALA A 23 14.85 -1.56 -2.07
C ALA A 23 13.50 -2.26 -2.08
N GLN A 24 12.56 -1.62 -2.75
CA GLN A 24 11.32 -2.22 -3.22
C GLN A 24 11.54 -3.71 -3.45
N LEU A 25 10.62 -4.58 -3.03
CA LEU A 25 10.70 -6.02 -3.32
C LEU A 25 10.55 -6.26 -4.81
N SER A 26 11.62 -5.89 -5.50
CA SER A 26 11.98 -6.15 -6.87
C SER A 26 12.65 -7.50 -6.81
N GLU A 27 11.83 -8.54 -6.77
CA GLU A 27 12.31 -9.91 -6.80
C GLU A 27 12.53 -10.34 -8.24
N ASN A 28 13.50 -11.22 -8.47
CA ASN A 28 13.79 -11.74 -9.80
C ASN A 28 12.65 -12.66 -10.26
N GLY A 29 12.28 -12.56 -11.54
CA GLY A 29 11.27 -13.41 -12.17
C GLY A 29 9.86 -12.84 -12.15
N ASP A 30 8.90 -13.69 -12.51
CA ASP A 30 7.49 -13.35 -12.67
C ASP A 30 6.79 -13.13 -11.32
N CYS A 31 5.64 -12.44 -11.34
CA CYS A 31 4.80 -12.29 -10.17
C CYS A 31 4.34 -13.66 -9.65
N PRO A 32 4.30 -13.88 -8.33
CA PRO A 32 3.71 -15.09 -7.79
C PRO A 32 2.23 -15.20 -8.13
N ASP A 33 1.76 -16.44 -8.25
CA ASP A 33 0.33 -16.73 -8.35
C ASP A 33 -0.34 -16.48 -6.99
N TYR A 34 -1.07 -15.38 -6.88
CA TYR A 34 -1.87 -15.08 -5.69
C TYR A 34 -3.24 -15.75 -5.75
N VAL A 35 -3.57 -16.49 -4.68
CA VAL A 35 -4.92 -17.01 -4.47
C VAL A 35 -5.78 -15.89 -3.89
N ALA A 36 -6.71 -15.38 -4.68
CA ALA A 36 -7.64 -14.39 -4.19
C ALA A 36 -8.63 -15.00 -3.20
N SER A 37 -9.11 -14.19 -2.27
CA SER A 37 -10.15 -14.58 -1.32
C SER A 37 -11.39 -15.04 -2.07
N SER A 38 -11.88 -16.24 -1.74
CA SER A 38 -13.17 -16.76 -2.22
C SER A 38 -14.35 -15.91 -1.78
N LEU A 39 -14.16 -15.07 -0.76
CA LEU A 39 -15.18 -14.15 -0.25
C LEU A 39 -15.35 -12.91 -1.14
N PHE A 40 -14.41 -12.61 -2.04
CA PHE A 40 -14.51 -11.45 -2.92
C PHE A 40 -15.55 -11.69 -4.03
N THR A 41 -16.77 -11.26 -3.72
CA THR A 41 -17.98 -11.46 -4.53
C THR A 41 -18.58 -10.11 -4.95
N PRO A 42 -19.60 -10.08 -5.83
CA PRO A 42 -20.33 -8.85 -6.12
C PRO A 42 -20.91 -8.17 -4.87
N LEU A 43 -21.32 -8.94 -3.85
CA LEU A 43 -21.80 -8.41 -2.57
C LEU A 43 -20.71 -7.67 -1.80
N VAL A 44 -19.47 -8.18 -1.83
CA VAL A 44 -18.34 -7.48 -1.23
C VAL A 44 -18.06 -6.17 -1.97
N MET A 45 -18.11 -6.13 -3.30
CA MET A 45 -17.96 -4.85 -4.01
C MET A 45 -19.07 -3.85 -3.65
N LEU A 46 -20.31 -4.31 -3.48
CA LEU A 46 -21.40 -3.44 -3.00
C LEU A 46 -21.12 -2.94 -1.59
N ASP A 47 -20.59 -3.78 -0.70
CA ASP A 47 -20.18 -3.35 0.64
C ASP A 47 -19.08 -2.29 0.58
N LEU A 48 -18.03 -2.50 -0.22
CA LEU A 48 -16.94 -1.52 -0.39
C LEU A 48 -17.44 -0.17 -0.93
N ILE A 49 -18.47 -0.17 -1.79
CA ILE A 49 -19.13 1.06 -2.25
C ILE A 49 -19.92 1.72 -1.11
N ASN A 50 -20.65 0.92 -0.31
CA ASN A 50 -21.48 1.41 0.79
C ASN A 50 -20.68 1.93 1.99
N VAL A 51 -19.52 1.32 2.28
CA VAL A 51 -18.56 1.79 3.29
C VAL A 51 -18.09 3.20 2.94
N GLY A 52 -17.88 3.47 1.65
CA GLY A 52 -17.40 4.76 1.16
C GLY A 52 -15.90 4.87 1.27
N GLU A 53 -15.42 5.71 2.19
CA GLU A 53 -13.98 5.97 2.34
C GLU A 53 -13.28 4.91 3.18
N MET A 54 -12.27 4.25 2.59
CA MET A 54 -11.40 3.31 3.28
C MET A 54 -9.98 3.87 3.42
N LYS A 55 -9.50 4.02 4.65
CA LYS A 55 -8.17 4.53 4.98
C LYS A 55 -7.12 3.42 4.86
N LEU A 56 -5.94 3.77 4.36
CA LEU A 56 -4.79 2.87 4.29
C LEU A 56 -4.10 2.76 5.65
N ALA A 57 -4.32 1.65 6.36
CA ALA A 57 -3.78 1.49 7.71
C ALA A 57 -2.42 0.77 7.74
N MET A 58 -2.16 -0.14 6.79
CA MET A 58 -0.83 -0.72 6.59
C MET A 58 -0.55 -0.87 5.10
N SER A 59 0.72 -0.72 4.72
CA SER A 59 1.13 -0.97 3.35
C SER A 59 2.57 -1.43 3.24
N LEU A 60 2.87 -2.15 2.17
CA LEU A 60 4.20 -2.21 1.60
C LEU A 60 4.16 -1.42 0.30
N GLY A 61 4.01 -0.10 0.44
CA GLY A 61 3.84 0.80 -0.70
C GLY A 61 5.15 1.10 -1.42
N SER A 62 5.04 1.74 -2.58
CA SER A 62 6.21 2.32 -3.25
C SER A 62 6.85 3.44 -2.41
N SER A 63 8.05 3.88 -2.78
CA SER A 63 8.64 5.07 -2.18
C SER A 63 7.76 6.32 -2.33
N VAL A 64 6.92 6.38 -3.36
CA VAL A 64 5.95 7.46 -3.56
C VAL A 64 4.84 7.37 -2.52
N ASP A 65 4.25 6.18 -2.34
CA ASP A 65 3.21 5.95 -1.34
C ASP A 65 3.70 6.26 0.08
N ARG A 66 4.97 5.96 0.39
CA ARG A 66 5.59 6.28 1.69
C ARG A 66 5.70 7.77 2.00
N THR A 67 5.70 8.63 0.98
CA THR A 67 5.78 10.08 1.18
C THR A 67 4.42 10.76 1.32
N HIS A 68 3.33 9.98 1.22
CA HIS A 68 1.97 10.48 1.31
C HIS A 68 1.38 10.17 2.69
N SER A 69 0.56 11.09 3.22
CA SER A 69 -0.24 10.85 4.42
C SER A 69 -1.74 10.82 4.09
N CYS A 70 -2.54 10.26 4.98
CA CYS A 70 -4.01 10.24 4.92
C CYS A 70 -4.54 9.70 3.60
N GLN A 71 -3.90 8.61 3.21
CA GLN A 71 -4.23 7.86 2.02
C GLN A 71 -5.56 7.15 2.24
N ALA A 72 -6.49 7.36 1.31
CA ALA A 72 -7.78 6.73 1.35
C ALA A 72 -8.28 6.39 -0.05
N LEU A 73 -8.98 5.26 -0.16
CA LEU A 73 -9.61 4.78 -1.38
C LEU A 73 -11.13 4.76 -1.19
N THR A 74 -11.84 5.32 -2.15
CA THR A 74 -13.31 5.32 -2.19
C THR A 74 -13.78 4.69 -3.49
N PHE A 75 -14.65 3.70 -3.39
CA PHE A 75 -15.37 3.17 -4.54
C PHE A 75 -16.71 3.89 -4.66
N VAL A 76 -17.03 4.31 -5.87
CA VAL A 76 -18.26 5.03 -6.18
C VAL A 76 -19.07 4.19 -7.16
N ASP A 77 -20.39 4.26 -7.02
CA ASP A 77 -21.29 3.64 -7.99
C ASP A 77 -21.00 4.11 -9.43
N GLY A 78 -21.29 3.26 -10.40
CA GLY A 78 -20.96 3.51 -11.80
C GLY A 78 -19.51 3.21 -12.18
N LYS A 79 -18.81 2.35 -11.43
CA LYS A 79 -17.44 1.87 -11.71
C LYS A 79 -16.35 2.94 -11.62
N ASN A 80 -16.54 3.94 -10.77
CA ASN A 80 -15.55 4.99 -10.53
C ASN A 80 -14.87 4.79 -9.18
N TYR A 81 -13.62 5.23 -9.06
CA TYR A 81 -12.95 5.31 -7.77
C TYR A 81 -12.30 6.68 -7.58
N ARG A 82 -12.13 7.04 -6.31
CA ARG A 82 -11.36 8.21 -5.90
C ARG A 82 -10.30 7.76 -4.91
N TYR A 83 -9.05 8.11 -5.18
CA TYR A 83 -7.95 7.94 -4.25
C TYR A 83 -7.48 9.31 -3.78
N THR A 84 -7.52 9.55 -2.47
CA THR A 84 -7.10 10.81 -1.86
C THR A 84 -5.88 10.59 -0.99
N TYR A 85 -5.03 11.61 -0.91
CA TYR A 85 -3.86 11.63 -0.05
C TYR A 85 -3.37 13.07 0.15
N ASN A 86 -2.57 13.30 1.18
CA ASN A 86 -1.80 14.52 1.34
C ASN A 86 -0.38 14.30 0.80
N ASP A 87 0.06 15.18 -0.10
CA ASP A 87 1.42 15.13 -0.64
C ASP A 87 2.46 15.55 0.42
N ARG A 88 3.75 15.45 0.08
CA ARG A 88 4.86 15.81 0.97
C ARG A 88 4.83 17.26 1.50
N ASN A 89 4.06 18.14 0.87
CA ASN A 89 3.86 19.53 1.30
C ASN A 89 2.61 19.70 2.18
N GLY A 90 1.91 18.60 2.50
CA GLY A 90 0.64 18.60 3.21
C GLY A 90 -0.56 19.01 2.36
N ALA A 91 -0.40 19.18 1.05
CA ALA A 91 -1.51 19.56 0.19
C ALA A 91 -2.37 18.34 -0.16
N LYS A 92 -3.69 18.47 0.03
CA LYS A 92 -4.65 17.42 -0.33
C LYS A 92 -4.71 17.25 -1.85
N ARG A 93 -4.56 16.00 -2.29
CA ARG A 93 -4.62 15.58 -3.69
C ARG A 93 -5.70 14.51 -3.85
N ALA A 94 -6.24 14.44 -5.06
CA ALA A 94 -7.22 13.44 -5.45
C ALA A 94 -6.88 12.90 -6.83
N ILE A 95 -6.98 11.60 -6.98
CA ILE A 95 -6.88 10.87 -8.24
C ILE A 95 -8.23 10.21 -8.48
N ASN A 96 -8.86 10.56 -9.58
CA ASN A 96 -10.12 9.95 -10.00
C ASN A 96 -9.85 9.01 -11.17
N GLY A 97 -10.50 7.86 -11.15
CA GLY A 97 -10.36 6.88 -12.21
C GLY A 97 -11.57 5.96 -12.28
N SER A 98 -11.43 4.91 -13.08
CA SER A 98 -12.44 3.85 -13.19
C SER A 98 -11.87 2.54 -12.68
N TYR A 99 -12.74 1.67 -12.17
CA TYR A 99 -12.35 0.33 -11.76
C TYR A 99 -13.09 -0.74 -12.55
N GLN A 100 -12.47 -1.90 -12.68
CA GLN A 100 -13.09 -3.11 -13.22
C GLN A 100 -12.89 -4.25 -12.22
N ALA A 101 -13.98 -4.75 -11.68
CA ALA A 101 -13.97 -5.90 -10.79
C ALA A 101 -14.19 -7.19 -11.61
N SER A 102 -13.26 -8.13 -11.46
CA SER A 102 -13.36 -9.49 -11.98
C SER A 102 -13.55 -10.43 -10.80
N PHE A 103 -14.65 -11.17 -10.82
CA PHE A 103 -15.01 -12.12 -9.76
C PHE A 103 -14.43 -13.51 -10.06
N PRO A 104 -14.25 -14.36 -9.04
CA PRO A 104 -13.62 -15.65 -9.27
C PRO A 104 -14.49 -16.51 -10.19
N SER A 105 -13.83 -17.22 -11.11
CA SER A 105 -14.45 -18.20 -12.00
C SER A 105 -13.65 -19.50 -11.97
N PHE A 106 -14.09 -20.53 -12.68
CA PHE A 106 -13.36 -21.80 -12.80
C PHE A 106 -11.94 -21.65 -13.36
N ILE A 107 -11.67 -20.59 -14.13
CA ILE A 107 -10.41 -20.39 -14.84
C ILE A 107 -9.69 -19.10 -14.47
N SER A 108 -10.25 -18.29 -13.57
CA SER A 108 -9.69 -16.98 -13.25
C SER A 108 -9.85 -16.63 -11.78
N THR A 109 -8.75 -16.16 -11.18
CA THR A 109 -8.75 -15.56 -9.85
C THR A 109 -9.41 -14.18 -9.86
N SER A 110 -9.97 -13.78 -8.73
CA SER A 110 -10.61 -12.47 -8.61
C SER A 110 -9.57 -11.36 -8.53
N HIS A 111 -9.91 -10.21 -9.09
CA HIS A 111 -9.03 -9.04 -9.07
C HIS A 111 -9.83 -7.77 -9.35
N LEU A 112 -9.24 -6.66 -8.93
CA LEU A 112 -9.74 -5.32 -9.16
C LEU A 112 -8.71 -4.54 -9.96
N LYS A 113 -9.08 -4.12 -11.17
CA LYS A 113 -8.23 -3.29 -12.02
C LYS A 113 -8.59 -1.83 -11.80
N LEU A 114 -7.65 -1.00 -11.35
CA LEU A 114 -7.80 0.46 -11.28
C LEU A 114 -7.18 1.09 -12.53
N VAL A 115 -7.93 1.96 -13.22
CA VAL A 115 -7.53 2.60 -14.47
C VAL A 115 -7.59 4.12 -14.31
N GLY A 116 -6.56 4.81 -14.80
CA GLY A 116 -6.44 6.26 -14.71
C GLY A 116 -5.67 6.73 -13.46
N GLY A 117 -4.91 5.84 -12.84
CA GLY A 117 -4.02 6.19 -11.74
C GLY A 117 -2.79 6.97 -12.21
N TYR A 118 -2.17 7.72 -11.28
CA TYR A 118 -0.80 8.19 -11.47
C TYR A 118 0.17 7.01 -11.30
N ARG A 119 1.29 7.05 -12.04
CA ARG A 119 2.35 6.04 -11.95
C ARG A 119 2.78 5.84 -10.49
N ASN A 120 3.02 4.59 -10.11
CA ASN A 120 3.48 4.18 -8.78
C ASN A 120 2.53 4.45 -7.61
N VAL A 121 1.29 4.87 -7.85
CA VAL A 121 0.29 4.96 -6.78
C VAL A 121 -0.48 3.65 -6.72
N MET A 122 -0.59 3.05 -5.54
CA MET A 122 -1.34 1.80 -5.33
C MET A 122 -0.91 0.69 -6.31
N GLY A 123 0.39 0.62 -6.63
CA GLY A 123 0.95 -0.42 -7.50
C GLY A 123 0.59 -0.25 -8.97
N ALA A 124 0.28 0.98 -9.39
CA ALA A 124 0.05 1.30 -10.79
C ALA A 124 1.33 1.20 -11.63
N ASP A 125 1.22 0.52 -12.77
CA ASP A 125 2.29 0.34 -13.75
C ASP A 125 2.59 1.63 -14.55
N SER A 126 3.46 1.52 -15.55
CA SER A 126 3.85 2.64 -16.42
C SER A 126 2.68 3.22 -17.25
N SER A 127 1.58 2.48 -17.41
CA SER A 127 0.34 2.92 -18.05
C SER A 127 -0.64 3.61 -17.08
N GLY A 128 -0.31 3.64 -15.79
CA GLY A 128 -1.23 4.15 -14.75
C GLY A 128 -2.33 3.15 -14.40
N THR A 129 -2.12 1.87 -14.69
CA THR A 129 -3.05 0.78 -14.38
C THR A 129 -2.53 0.00 -13.19
N SER A 130 -3.36 -0.20 -12.18
CA SER A 130 -3.06 -1.12 -11.07
C SER A 130 -3.96 -2.35 -11.13
N ARG A 131 -3.40 -3.52 -10.79
CA ARG A 131 -4.14 -4.78 -10.63
C ARG A 131 -4.03 -5.22 -9.17
N LEU A 132 -5.13 -5.10 -8.45
CA LEU A 132 -5.23 -5.47 -7.04
C LEU A 132 -5.90 -6.84 -6.91
N VAL A 133 -5.21 -7.80 -6.29
CA VAL A 133 -5.78 -9.10 -5.94
C VAL A 133 -6.25 -9.03 -4.48
N PRO A 134 -7.54 -9.27 -4.19
CA PRO A 134 -8.05 -9.27 -2.83
C PRO A 134 -7.62 -10.54 -2.12
N LEU A 135 -6.75 -10.43 -1.12
CA LEU A 135 -6.20 -11.56 -0.37
C LEU A 135 -7.12 -11.99 0.77
N ALA A 136 -7.74 -11.02 1.43
CA ALA A 136 -8.67 -11.24 2.52
C ALA A 136 -9.68 -10.11 2.61
N TYR A 137 -10.84 -10.41 3.18
CA TYR A 137 -11.90 -9.46 3.42
C TYR A 137 -12.66 -9.82 4.69
N SER A 138 -12.96 -8.81 5.48
CA SER A 138 -13.97 -8.83 6.54
C SER A 138 -14.76 -7.50 6.48
N PRO A 139 -15.96 -7.40 7.07
CA PRO A 139 -16.72 -6.16 7.06
C PRO A 139 -15.87 -4.97 7.54
N GLY A 140 -15.68 -3.98 6.66
CA GLY A 140 -14.87 -2.80 6.91
C GLY A 140 -13.34 -2.99 6.85
N ILE A 141 -12.80 -4.17 6.51
CA ILE A 141 -11.36 -4.38 6.29
C ILE A 141 -11.14 -5.18 5.01
N ILE A 142 -10.26 -4.70 4.13
CA ILE A 142 -9.85 -5.43 2.94
C ILE A 142 -8.34 -5.39 2.76
N ILE A 143 -7.78 -6.50 2.32
CA ILE A 143 -6.36 -6.65 2.05
C ILE A 143 -6.18 -6.91 0.57
N PHE A 144 -5.40 -6.06 -0.08
CA PHE A 144 -5.01 -6.20 -1.46
C PHE A 144 -3.51 -6.46 -1.58
N VAL A 145 -3.15 -7.19 -2.62
CA VAL A 145 -1.79 -7.18 -3.17
C VAL A 145 -1.82 -6.67 -4.60
N SER A 146 -0.89 -5.79 -4.94
CA SER A 146 -0.55 -5.47 -6.33
C SER A 146 0.77 -6.13 -6.66
N CYS A 147 0.86 -6.68 -7.87
CA CYS A 147 2.13 -7.12 -8.41
C CYS A 147 2.25 -6.66 -9.86
N SER A 148 3.36 -5.97 -10.16
CA SER A 148 3.65 -5.46 -11.51
C SER A 148 4.97 -6.04 -12.00
N GLU A 149 4.96 -6.63 -13.19
CA GLU A 149 6.13 -7.25 -13.79
C GLU A 149 6.88 -6.29 -14.73
N THR A 150 8.19 -6.44 -14.75
CA THR A 150 9.10 -5.95 -15.78
C THR A 150 9.92 -7.14 -16.30
N LEU A 151 10.71 -6.95 -17.37
CA LEU A 151 11.33 -8.07 -18.11
C LEU A 151 12.11 -9.11 -17.27
N TRP A 152 12.62 -8.72 -16.09
CA TRP A 152 13.43 -9.59 -15.23
C TRP A 152 13.07 -9.55 -13.76
N PHE A 153 12.15 -8.65 -13.38
CA PHE A 153 11.82 -8.37 -12.00
C PHE A 153 10.35 -8.04 -11.87
N HIS A 154 9.76 -8.36 -10.73
CA HIS A 154 8.42 -7.90 -10.38
C HIS A 154 8.45 -7.07 -9.11
N ASN A 155 7.51 -6.15 -8.98
CA ASN A 155 7.34 -5.33 -7.77
C ASN A 155 6.04 -5.73 -7.09
N GLN A 156 6.14 -6.18 -5.84
CA GLN A 156 4.99 -6.50 -5.00
C GLN A 156 4.68 -5.36 -4.04
N GLN A 157 3.39 -5.06 -3.85
CA GLN A 157 2.93 -4.06 -2.90
C GLN A 157 1.68 -4.58 -2.19
N PHE A 158 1.62 -4.41 -0.87
CA PHE A 158 0.49 -4.84 -0.05
C PHE A 158 -0.25 -3.63 0.50
N TYR A 159 -1.56 -3.73 0.61
CA TYR A 159 -2.42 -2.67 1.15
C TYR A 159 -3.46 -3.26 2.07
N LEU A 160 -3.51 -2.78 3.30
CA LEU A 160 -4.61 -3.02 4.22
C LEU A 160 -5.42 -1.74 4.32
N LEU A 161 -6.65 -1.81 3.81
CA LEU A 161 -7.62 -0.72 3.82
C LEU A 161 -8.70 -1.01 4.86
N VAL A 162 -9.12 0.04 5.57
CA VAL A 162 -10.03 -0.06 6.71
C VAL A 162 -11.09 1.03 6.58
N ASP A 163 -12.35 0.71 6.87
CA ASP A 163 -13.43 1.70 6.99
C ASP A 163 -12.98 2.84 7.92
N SER A 164 -13.13 4.09 7.48
CA SER A 164 -12.78 5.27 8.25
C SER A 164 -13.48 5.37 9.61
N LYS A 165 -14.59 4.65 9.80
CA LYS A 165 -15.35 4.55 11.06
C LYS A 165 -14.76 3.53 12.05
N ILE A 166 -13.88 2.63 11.60
CA ILE A 166 -13.25 1.64 12.46
C ILE A 166 -11.96 2.24 13.04
N LEU A 167 -11.89 2.28 14.36
CA LEU A 167 -10.69 2.67 15.09
C LEU A 167 -9.84 1.43 15.36
N LEU A 168 -8.77 1.24 14.59
CA LEU A 168 -7.75 0.24 14.88
C LEU A 168 -6.69 0.83 15.79
N ARG A 169 -6.40 0.14 16.89
CA ARG A 169 -5.28 0.48 17.75
C ARG A 169 -3.99 -0.09 17.16
N PRO A 170 -2.81 0.45 17.52
CA PRO A 170 -1.53 -0.08 17.05
C PRO A 170 -1.38 -1.60 17.27
N GLU A 171 -1.86 -2.11 18.41
CA GLU A 171 -1.77 -3.53 18.75
C GLU A 171 -2.62 -4.41 17.82
N ASP A 172 -3.75 -3.89 17.33
CA ASP A 172 -4.61 -4.61 16.39
C ASP A 172 -3.89 -4.75 15.02
N LEU A 173 -3.13 -3.72 14.60
CA LEU A 173 -2.30 -3.76 13.39
C LEU A 173 -1.13 -4.75 13.53
N ASP A 174 -0.48 -4.78 14.70
CA ASP A 174 0.57 -5.77 15.02
C ASP A 174 0.06 -7.20 14.93
N GLU A 175 -1.14 -7.47 15.46
CA GLU A 175 -1.77 -8.79 15.40
C GLU A 175 -2.13 -9.19 13.96
N ILE A 176 -2.67 -8.27 13.17
CA ILE A 176 -2.97 -8.51 11.76
C ILE A 176 -1.68 -8.82 11.00
N GLU A 177 -0.64 -8.00 11.12
CA GLU A 177 0.65 -8.23 10.43
C GLU A 177 1.25 -9.58 10.81
N LYS A 178 1.26 -9.93 12.10
CA LYS A 178 1.72 -11.23 12.59
C LYS A 178 0.91 -12.38 11.99
N THR A 179 -0.40 -12.21 11.85
CA THR A 179 -1.29 -13.21 11.26
C THR A 179 -0.99 -13.40 9.78
N LEU A 180 -0.89 -12.31 9.01
CA LEU A 180 -0.57 -12.36 7.58
C LEU A 180 0.77 -13.08 7.32
N LYS A 181 1.77 -12.85 8.18
CA LYS A 181 3.06 -13.55 8.14
C LYS A 181 2.93 -15.03 8.48
N SER A 182 2.19 -15.37 9.53
CA SER A 182 2.07 -16.76 10.00
C SER A 182 1.32 -17.66 9.03
N VAL A 183 0.35 -17.12 8.30
CA VAL A 183 -0.39 -17.85 7.26
C VAL A 183 0.27 -17.78 5.87
N GLY A 184 1.43 -17.11 5.76
CA GLY A 184 2.19 -17.00 4.52
C GLY A 184 1.57 -16.09 3.46
N ILE A 185 0.65 -15.19 3.83
CA ILE A 185 0.11 -14.18 2.92
C ILE A 185 1.17 -13.13 2.58
N ILE A 186 2.01 -12.77 3.55
CA ILE A 186 3.19 -11.92 3.35
C ILE A 186 4.46 -12.62 3.85
N PRO A 187 5.63 -12.43 3.23
CA PRO A 187 6.87 -13.02 3.72
C PRO A 187 7.21 -12.53 5.14
N ALA A 188 7.68 -13.44 6.00
CA ALA A 188 7.98 -13.15 7.40
C ALA A 188 9.08 -12.09 7.60
N SER A 189 9.95 -11.90 6.60
CA SER A 189 11.03 -10.92 6.58
C SER A 189 10.56 -9.49 6.28
N LEU A 190 9.34 -9.31 5.79
CA LEU A 190 8.85 -7.98 5.42
C LEU A 190 8.35 -7.22 6.64
N THR A 191 8.54 -5.92 6.64
CA THR A 191 7.90 -5.03 7.62
C THR A 191 6.92 -4.15 6.87
N LEU A 192 5.66 -4.14 7.30
CA LEU A 192 4.65 -3.26 6.74
C LEU A 192 4.80 -1.85 7.33
N ASP A 193 4.73 -0.85 6.48
CA ASP A 193 4.68 0.56 6.89
C ASP A 193 3.26 0.89 7.38
N ARG A 194 3.19 1.78 8.38
CA ARG A 194 1.94 2.36 8.88
C ARG A 194 1.86 3.81 8.41
N PRO A 195 1.10 4.11 7.34
CA PRO A 195 0.98 5.47 6.85
C PRO A 195 0.42 6.39 7.93
N ASP A 196 0.87 7.64 7.96
CA ASP A 196 0.31 8.63 8.87
C ASP A 196 -1.14 8.93 8.47
N GLN A 197 -2.08 8.65 9.37
CA GLN A 197 -3.52 8.89 9.22
C GLN A 197 -4.02 10.02 10.13
N SER A 198 -3.12 10.83 10.71
CA SER A 198 -3.45 11.88 11.69
C SER A 198 -3.96 13.20 11.10
N CYS A 199 -4.39 13.23 9.83
CA CYS A 199 -4.89 14.46 9.22
C CYS A 199 -6.20 14.89 9.83
N ARG A 200 -6.29 16.18 10.16
CA ARG A 200 -7.57 16.82 10.45
C ARG A 200 -8.43 16.76 9.20
N GLU A 201 -9.63 16.21 9.33
CA GLU A 201 -10.68 16.48 8.36
C GLU A 201 -10.94 18.00 8.37
N PRO A 202 -10.97 18.67 7.21
CA PRO A 202 -11.38 20.06 7.16
C PRO A 202 -12.77 20.16 7.77
N ASP A 203 -12.93 21.12 8.68
CA ASP A 203 -14.20 21.37 9.36
C ASP A 203 -15.25 21.73 8.30
N PRO A 204 -16.32 20.93 8.10
CA PRO A 204 -17.31 21.16 7.05
C PRO A 204 -17.99 22.53 7.15
N ASP A 205 -17.95 23.14 8.35
CA ASP A 205 -18.54 24.44 8.62
C ASP A 205 -17.70 25.61 8.06
N VAL A 206 -16.45 25.37 7.61
CA VAL A 206 -15.57 26.42 7.05
C VAL A 206 -15.64 26.51 5.52
N GLU A 207 -16.06 25.45 4.82
CA GLU A 207 -16.13 25.43 3.35
C GLU A 207 -17.41 26.05 2.76
N GLN A 208 -18.42 26.36 3.59
CA GLN A 208 -19.68 26.98 3.10
C GLN A 208 -19.64 28.52 3.04
N GLU A 209 -18.58 29.16 3.53
CA GLU A 209 -18.46 30.64 3.59
C GLU A 209 -17.50 31.24 2.53
N ALA A 210 -17.01 30.46 1.57
CA ALA A 210 -16.08 30.91 0.53
C ALA A 210 -16.71 31.03 -0.87
#